data_AF-A0A2V9SY61-F1
#
_entry.id   AF-A0A2V9SY61-F1
#
_cell.length_a   1.000
_cell.length_b   1.000
_cell.length_c   1.000
_cell.angle_alpha   90.00
_cell.angle_beta   90.00
_cell.angle_gamma   90.00
#
_symmetry.space_group_name_H-M   'P 1'
#
loop_
_entity.id
_entity.type
_entity.pdbx_description
1 polymer ?
#
loop_
_entity_poly.entity_id
_entity_poly.type
_entity_poly.pdbx_seq_one_letter_code
_entity_poly.pdbx_strand_id
1 'polypeptide(L)'
;MRRFVVVACFVAFAVVLFLSPAARADQITFQNTVVGLTVTSNNTVTVTIQNNLTNAQVQSVAQNISALYFQVTGYTGSGVLLSSSSGQTTDIYGGTGTLQGVTSTGWVASNIGSGLTLCVVCASPVQNQTAPEMTIVGGTGYGAYANANSSISSNGPHNPFLVGTASFTLYVPGVTADSTFSNVVVQFGTSATPPTQVPEPGSIALLLSTAATIFGGMVIRFRKLS
;
A
#
# COMPACT_ATOMS: atom_id res chain seq x y z
N MET A 1 -61.04 52.14 -13.06
CA MET A 1 -60.36 51.11 -12.25
C MET A 1 -58.94 50.92 -12.80
N ARG A 2 -57.91 51.34 -12.07
CA ARG A 2 -56.50 51.26 -12.49
C ARG A 2 -55.96 49.86 -12.19
N ARG A 3 -55.51 49.12 -13.20
CA ARG A 3 -54.88 47.80 -13.06
C ARG A 3 -53.42 47.98 -12.65
N PHE A 4 -53.06 47.53 -11.46
CA PHE A 4 -51.67 47.40 -11.02
C PHE A 4 -51.10 46.09 -11.56
N VAL A 5 -50.00 46.18 -12.31
CA VAL A 5 -49.23 45.02 -12.75
C VAL A 5 -48.12 44.82 -11.72
N VAL A 6 -48.21 43.74 -10.92
CA VAL A 6 -47.16 43.34 -9.98
C VAL A 6 -46.14 42.51 -10.76
N VAL A 7 -44.93 43.04 -10.92
CA VAL A 7 -43.80 42.32 -11.51
C VAL A 7 -43.10 41.53 -10.41
N ALA A 8 -43.24 40.20 -10.44
CA ALA A 8 -42.53 39.31 -9.52
C ALA A 8 -41.06 39.21 -9.92
N CYS A 9 -40.16 39.71 -9.07
CA CYS A 9 -38.72 39.58 -9.22
C CYS A 9 -38.27 38.24 -8.59
N PHE A 10 -37.91 37.26 -9.41
CA PHE A 10 -37.38 35.98 -8.95
C PHE A 10 -35.87 36.10 -8.72
N VAL A 11 -35.44 35.94 -7.46
CA VAL A 11 -34.02 35.84 -7.10
C VAL A 11 -33.58 34.38 -7.30
N ALA A 12 -32.65 34.14 -8.23
CA ALA A 12 -32.08 32.83 -8.45
C ALA A 12 -30.95 32.54 -7.44
N PHE A 13 -31.14 31.53 -6.59
CA PHE A 13 -30.09 31.00 -5.72
C PHE A 13 -29.28 29.95 -6.48
N ALA A 14 -28.01 30.24 -6.76
CA ALA A 14 -27.08 29.26 -7.32
C ALA A 14 -26.49 28.40 -6.19
N VAL A 15 -26.92 27.13 -6.11
CA VAL A 15 -26.31 26.13 -5.22
C VAL A 15 -25.06 25.59 -5.92
N VAL A 16 -23.88 26.02 -5.50
CA VAL A 16 -22.61 25.45 -5.96
C VAL A 16 -22.38 24.16 -5.17
N LEU A 17 -22.68 23.02 -5.80
CA LEU A 17 -22.32 21.70 -5.28
C LEU A 17 -20.81 21.51 -5.46
N PHE A 18 -20.05 21.64 -4.38
CA PHE A 18 -18.66 21.19 -4.35
C PHE A 18 -18.64 19.66 -4.40
N LEU A 19 -18.53 19.10 -5.61
CA LEU A 19 -18.26 17.68 -5.79
C LEU A 19 -16.81 17.44 -5.36
N SER A 20 -16.63 16.86 -4.17
CA SER A 20 -15.33 16.32 -3.76
C SER A 20 -14.88 15.31 -4.82
N PRO A 21 -13.61 15.31 -5.28
CA PRO A 21 -13.13 14.27 -6.16
C PRO A 21 -13.29 12.92 -5.46
N ALA A 22 -13.79 11.92 -6.19
CA ALA A 22 -13.95 10.58 -5.65
C ALA A 22 -12.57 10.03 -5.22
N ALA A 23 -12.47 9.53 -4.00
CA ALA A 23 -11.28 8.84 -3.52
C ALA A 23 -10.97 7.63 -4.43
N ARG A 24 -9.75 7.54 -4.95
CA ARG A 24 -9.30 6.37 -5.72
C ARG A 24 -8.82 5.28 -4.77
N ALA A 25 -9.46 4.11 -4.83
CA ALA A 25 -9.16 2.94 -4.02
C ALA A 25 -8.75 1.77 -4.91
N ASP A 26 -7.57 1.21 -4.65
CA ASP A 26 -7.05 0.00 -5.29
C ASP A 26 -7.02 -1.13 -4.25
N GLN A 27 -7.50 -2.32 -4.63
CA GLN A 27 -7.36 -3.52 -3.82
C GLN A 27 -6.50 -4.54 -4.57
N ILE A 28 -5.46 -5.03 -3.89
CA ILE A 28 -4.46 -5.94 -4.47
C ILE A 28 -4.44 -7.18 -3.61
N THR A 29 -4.56 -8.35 -4.26
CA THR A 29 -4.59 -9.65 -3.57
C THR A 29 -3.38 -10.47 -3.99
N PHE A 30 -2.62 -10.95 -3.00
CA PHE A 30 -1.45 -11.81 -3.17
C PHE A 30 -1.67 -13.11 -2.40
N GLN A 31 -2.00 -14.21 -3.06
CA GLN A 31 -2.26 -15.51 -2.42
C GLN A 31 -3.24 -15.40 -1.23
N ASN A 32 -2.70 -15.29 0.00
CA ASN A 32 -3.43 -15.18 1.26
C ASN A 32 -3.31 -13.79 1.88
N THR A 33 -3.11 -12.74 1.09
CA THR A 33 -2.96 -11.36 1.58
C THR A 33 -3.81 -10.42 0.76
N VAL A 34 -4.52 -9.53 1.45
CA VAL A 34 -5.28 -8.43 0.84
C VAL A 34 -4.68 -7.12 1.30
N VAL A 35 -4.36 -6.25 0.34
CA VAL A 35 -3.90 -4.88 0.58
C VAL A 35 -4.90 -3.93 -0.06
N GLY A 36 -5.42 -2.98 0.72
CA GLY A 36 -6.19 -1.84 0.22
C GLY A 36 -5.33 -0.58 0.24
N LEU A 37 -5.31 0.18 -0.85
CA LEU A 37 -4.62 1.46 -0.96
C LEU A 37 -5.62 2.50 -1.47
N THR A 38 -5.86 3.54 -0.68
CA THR A 38 -6.85 4.56 -1.02
C THR A 38 -6.29 5.96 -0.81
N VAL A 39 -6.41 6.85 -1.79
CA VAL A 39 -6.17 8.28 -1.57
C VAL A 39 -7.44 8.89 -0.97
N THR A 40 -7.44 9.13 0.34
CA THR A 40 -8.63 9.62 1.06
C THR A 40 -8.78 11.13 1.00
N SER A 41 -7.68 11.85 0.89
CA SER A 41 -7.66 13.28 0.58
C SER A 41 -6.29 13.67 0.02
N ASN A 42 -6.13 14.92 -0.42
CA ASN A 42 -4.82 15.41 -0.87
C ASN A 42 -3.77 15.16 0.21
N ASN A 43 -2.62 14.66 -0.23
CA ASN A 43 -1.51 14.26 0.63
C ASN A 43 -1.80 13.12 1.62
N THR A 44 -2.92 12.40 1.52
CA THR A 44 -3.30 11.37 2.49
C THR A 44 -3.62 10.05 1.80
N VAL A 45 -2.90 9.00 2.20
CA VAL A 45 -3.13 7.61 1.76
C VAL A 45 -3.56 6.77 2.95
N THR A 46 -4.67 6.07 2.82
CA THR A 46 -5.08 5.02 3.76
C THR A 46 -4.67 3.67 3.20
N VAL A 47 -4.00 2.88 4.03
CA VAL A 47 -3.56 1.52 3.71
C VAL A 47 -4.26 0.55 4.64
N THR A 48 -4.82 -0.53 4.10
CA THR A 48 -5.27 -1.68 4.87
C THR A 48 -4.50 -2.92 4.47
N ILE A 49 -4.12 -3.75 5.44
CA ILE A 49 -3.37 -4.99 5.20
C ILE A 49 -4.03 -6.09 6.02
N GLN A 50 -4.27 -7.24 5.39
CA GLN A 50 -4.80 -8.42 6.04
C GLN A 50 -4.12 -9.69 5.55
N ASN A 51 -3.80 -10.58 6.49
CA ASN A 51 -3.39 -11.95 6.22
C ASN A 51 -4.62 -12.88 6.33
N ASN A 52 -5.05 -13.44 5.20
CA ASN A 52 -6.25 -14.27 5.04
C ASN A 52 -6.01 -15.76 5.33
N LEU A 53 -4.85 -16.15 5.85
CA LEU A 53 -4.69 -17.51 6.39
C LEU A 53 -5.71 -17.73 7.52
N THR A 54 -6.24 -18.95 7.65
CA THR A 54 -7.00 -19.36 8.84
C THR A 54 -6.07 -19.74 9.98
N ASN A 55 -6.57 -19.82 11.23
CA ASN A 55 -5.74 -20.23 12.38
C ASN A 55 -5.04 -21.58 12.13
N ALA A 56 -5.70 -22.51 11.44
CA ALA A 56 -5.15 -23.82 11.10
C ALA A 56 -4.06 -23.76 10.01
N GLN A 57 -4.01 -22.71 9.20
CA GLN A 57 -2.98 -22.57 8.15
C GLN A 57 -1.73 -21.81 8.63
N VAL A 58 -1.81 -21.15 9.79
CA VAL A 58 -0.68 -20.46 10.42
C VAL A 58 0.28 -21.48 11.03
N GLN A 59 1.53 -21.44 10.57
CA GLN A 59 2.58 -22.40 10.91
C GLN A 59 3.83 -21.73 11.48
N SER A 60 4.26 -20.59 10.94
CA SER A 60 5.50 -19.92 11.35
C SER A 60 5.44 -18.42 11.09
N VAL A 61 6.21 -17.64 11.85
CA VAL A 61 6.37 -16.18 11.63
C VAL A 61 6.84 -15.84 10.22
N ALA A 62 7.44 -16.78 9.50
CA ALA A 62 7.77 -16.63 8.07
C ALA A 62 6.55 -16.32 7.18
N GLN A 63 5.34 -16.62 7.65
CA GLN A 63 4.08 -16.32 6.96
C GLN A 63 3.45 -14.99 7.42
N ASN A 64 3.99 -14.34 8.45
CA ASN A 64 3.46 -13.08 8.94
C ASN A 64 3.89 -11.95 8.01
N ILE A 65 2.98 -11.00 7.75
CA ILE A 65 3.30 -9.83 6.94
C ILE A 65 4.05 -8.83 7.82
N SER A 66 5.17 -8.32 7.32
CA SER A 66 6.08 -7.47 8.10
C SER A 66 6.47 -6.17 7.41
N ALA A 67 6.24 -6.06 6.11
CA ALA A 67 6.35 -4.80 5.37
C ALA A 67 5.48 -4.79 4.11
N LEU A 68 5.19 -3.58 3.64
CA LEU A 68 4.56 -3.26 2.38
C LEU A 68 5.41 -2.18 1.69
N TYR A 69 5.74 -2.42 0.43
CA TYR A 69 6.40 -1.46 -0.44
C TYR A 69 5.48 -1.14 -1.59
N PHE A 70 5.40 0.13 -1.99
CA PHE A 70 4.57 0.54 -3.11
C PHE A 70 5.04 1.90 -3.64
N GLN A 71 4.57 2.25 -4.83
CA GLN A 71 4.73 3.57 -5.41
C GLN A 71 3.36 4.20 -5.62
N VAL A 72 3.34 5.53 -5.66
CA VAL A 72 2.14 6.31 -5.96
C VAL A 72 2.54 7.51 -6.82
N THR A 73 1.79 7.78 -7.88
CA THR A 73 2.07 8.96 -8.70
C THR A 73 1.87 10.25 -7.90
N GLY A 74 2.60 11.31 -8.28
CA GLY A 74 2.60 12.58 -7.56
C GLY A 74 3.58 12.65 -6.38
N TYR A 75 3.96 11.52 -5.80
CA TYR A 75 4.99 11.49 -4.75
C TYR A 75 6.40 11.65 -5.32
N THR A 76 7.18 12.57 -4.75
CA THR A 76 8.52 12.95 -5.24
C THR A 76 9.67 12.45 -4.37
N GLY A 77 9.41 11.60 -3.36
CA GLY A 77 10.46 10.93 -2.59
C GLY A 77 10.89 11.61 -1.28
N SER A 78 10.08 12.50 -0.70
CA SER A 78 10.38 13.08 0.62
C SER A 78 9.12 13.42 1.42
N GLY A 79 9.25 13.46 2.75
CA GLY A 79 8.21 13.94 3.66
C GLY A 79 7.07 12.96 3.93
N VAL A 80 7.25 11.66 3.65
CA VAL A 80 6.28 10.64 4.06
C VAL A 80 6.31 10.47 5.57
N LEU A 81 5.14 10.39 6.19
CA LEU A 81 4.99 10.15 7.63
C LEU A 81 3.82 9.20 7.89
N LEU A 82 3.93 8.39 8.93
CA LEU A 82 2.80 7.63 9.46
C LEU A 82 1.98 8.55 10.38
N SER A 83 0.80 8.94 9.93
CA SER A 83 -0.10 9.82 10.69
C SER A 83 -0.86 9.06 11.77
N SER A 84 -1.29 7.83 11.48
CA SER A 84 -1.95 6.97 12.45
C SER A 84 -1.84 5.50 12.04
N SER A 85 -1.97 4.61 13.02
CA SER A 85 -2.11 3.18 12.76
C SER A 85 -2.99 2.54 13.83
N SER A 86 -3.70 1.48 13.44
CA SER A 86 -4.59 0.74 14.34
C SER A 86 -4.75 -0.69 13.87
N GLY A 87 -4.72 -1.63 14.81
CA GLY A 87 -5.04 -3.02 14.53
C GLY A 87 -5.39 -3.79 15.80
N GLN A 88 -6.20 -4.82 15.65
CA GLN A 88 -6.49 -5.78 16.71
C GLN A 88 -5.24 -6.61 16.98
N THR A 89 -4.85 -6.74 18.24
CA THR A 89 -3.73 -7.57 18.67
C THR A 89 -4.18 -8.91 19.25
N THR A 90 -3.30 -9.90 19.14
CA THR A 90 -3.45 -11.23 19.72
C THR A 90 -2.11 -11.73 20.24
N ASP A 91 -2.15 -12.38 21.40
CA ASP A 91 -1.05 -13.18 21.91
C ASP A 91 -1.30 -14.63 21.56
N ILE A 92 -0.31 -15.32 21.00
CA ILE A 92 -0.40 -16.75 20.71
C ILE A 92 0.58 -17.49 21.63
N TYR A 93 0.03 -18.21 22.59
CA TYR A 93 0.79 -19.03 23.54
C TYR A 93 0.21 -20.45 23.61
N GLY A 94 1.08 -21.47 23.60
CA GLY A 94 0.66 -22.88 23.69
C GLY A 94 -0.34 -23.29 22.60
N GLY A 95 -0.22 -22.72 21.41
CA GLY A 95 -1.09 -22.98 20.26
C GLY A 95 -2.47 -22.34 20.38
N THR A 96 -2.66 -21.38 21.29
CA THR A 96 -3.94 -20.70 21.51
C THR A 96 -3.77 -19.20 21.41
N GLY A 97 -4.56 -18.57 20.53
CA GLY A 97 -4.63 -17.12 20.37
C GLY A 97 -5.59 -16.50 21.38
N THR A 98 -5.20 -15.37 21.95
CA THR A 98 -6.01 -14.56 22.88
C THR A 98 -5.93 -13.09 22.49
N LEU A 99 -7.08 -12.50 22.16
CA LEU A 99 -7.17 -11.09 21.78
C LEU A 99 -6.78 -10.16 22.92
N GLN A 100 -5.97 -9.14 22.63
CA GLN A 100 -5.48 -8.15 23.60
C GLN A 100 -6.12 -6.76 23.43
N GLY A 101 -6.87 -6.55 22.36
CA GLY A 101 -7.58 -5.30 22.06
C GLY A 101 -7.03 -4.60 20.82
N VAL A 102 -7.48 -3.37 20.56
CA VAL A 102 -7.02 -2.57 19.43
C VAL A 102 -5.99 -1.56 19.91
N THR A 103 -4.85 -1.48 19.24
CA THR A 103 -3.75 -0.57 19.61
C THR A 103 -3.02 -0.02 18.37
N SER A 104 -2.12 0.93 18.59
CA SER A 104 -1.16 1.39 17.59
C SER A 104 -0.27 0.23 17.16
N THR A 105 0.04 0.16 15.87
CA THR A 105 0.69 -1.01 15.27
C THR A 105 2.19 -1.11 15.55
N GLY A 106 2.86 -0.03 15.95
CA GLY A 106 4.33 -0.01 16.04
C GLY A 106 5.07 -0.11 14.70
N TRP A 107 4.33 -0.10 13.58
CA TRP A 107 4.88 0.06 12.24
C TRP A 107 5.33 1.50 12.02
N VAL A 108 6.22 1.68 11.06
CA VAL A 108 6.71 2.99 10.62
C VAL A 108 6.53 3.15 9.13
N ALA A 109 6.36 4.40 8.70
CA ALA A 109 6.37 4.77 7.29
C ALA A 109 7.67 5.49 6.94
N SER A 110 8.23 5.16 5.79
CA SER A 110 9.45 5.76 5.26
C SER A 110 9.46 5.67 3.74
N ASN A 111 10.55 6.10 3.12
CA ASN A 111 10.75 5.96 1.70
C ASN A 111 12.18 5.53 1.36
N ILE A 112 12.31 4.79 0.28
CA ILE A 112 13.60 4.40 -0.31
C ILE A 112 13.56 4.85 -1.77
N GLY A 113 14.29 5.93 -2.08
CA GLY A 113 14.12 6.65 -3.35
C GLY A 113 12.70 7.20 -3.47
N SER A 114 12.02 6.90 -4.58
CA SER A 114 10.62 7.24 -4.83
C SER A 114 9.62 6.19 -4.31
N GLY A 115 10.09 5.06 -3.79
CA GLY A 115 9.23 4.01 -3.23
C GLY A 115 8.82 4.32 -1.80
N LEU A 116 7.55 4.16 -1.48
CA LEU A 116 7.01 4.21 -0.13
C LEU A 116 7.21 2.85 0.54
N THR A 117 7.57 2.91 1.82
CA THR A 117 7.77 1.75 2.69
C THR A 117 6.92 1.90 3.93
N LEU A 118 6.14 0.88 4.25
CA LEU A 118 5.39 0.74 5.49
C LEU A 118 5.82 -0.57 6.12
N CYS A 119 6.47 -0.56 7.28
CA CYS A 119 7.09 -1.76 7.83
C CYS A 119 7.13 -1.76 9.35
N VAL A 120 7.12 -2.97 9.93
CA VAL A 120 7.59 -3.20 11.30
C VAL A 120 8.90 -3.96 11.29
N VAL A 121 9.18 -4.80 10.28
CA VAL A 121 10.52 -5.36 10.05
C VAL A 121 11.13 -4.63 8.86
N CYS A 122 11.90 -3.60 9.16
CA CYS A 122 12.37 -2.63 8.18
C CYS A 122 13.82 -2.84 7.76
N ALA A 123 14.12 -2.51 6.51
CA ALA A 123 15.49 -2.46 6.02
C ALA A 123 16.17 -1.18 6.49
N SER A 124 17.47 -1.23 6.72
CA SER A 124 18.28 -0.03 6.98
C SER A 124 18.11 0.98 5.83
N PRO A 125 17.96 2.29 6.11
CA PRO A 125 18.19 2.97 7.39
C PRO A 125 16.93 3.18 8.26
N VAL A 126 15.79 2.57 7.95
CA VAL A 126 14.52 2.83 8.67
C VAL A 126 14.62 2.37 10.14
N GLN A 127 14.22 3.25 11.07
CA GLN A 127 14.30 3.04 12.53
C GLN A 127 12.94 3.29 13.22
N ASN A 128 12.90 3.04 14.54
CA ASN A 128 11.78 3.25 15.46
C ASN A 128 10.58 2.31 15.30
N GLN A 129 10.77 1.18 14.62
CA GLN A 129 9.86 0.06 14.62
C GLN A 129 9.89 -0.72 15.93
N THR A 130 8.78 -1.36 16.29
CA THR A 130 8.67 -2.22 17.50
C THR A 130 9.08 -3.67 17.25
N ALA A 131 9.58 -4.04 16.07
CA ALA A 131 9.95 -5.42 15.75
C ALA A 131 10.79 -6.11 16.85
N PRO A 132 10.57 -7.41 17.08
CA PRO A 132 9.93 -8.34 16.15
C PRO A 132 8.44 -8.66 16.45
N GLU A 133 7.84 -7.95 17.40
CA GLU A 133 6.39 -7.94 17.64
C GLU A 133 5.63 -7.19 16.54
N MET A 134 4.30 -7.27 16.59
CA MET A 134 3.36 -6.51 15.75
C MET A 134 3.39 -6.81 14.24
N THR A 135 3.97 -7.95 13.86
CA THR A 135 3.76 -8.50 12.51
C THR A 135 2.30 -8.96 12.35
N ILE A 136 1.77 -8.95 11.12
CA ILE A 136 0.37 -9.33 10.86
C ILE A 136 0.29 -10.84 10.63
N VAL A 137 -0.27 -11.54 11.62
CA VAL A 137 -0.54 -12.97 11.56
C VAL A 137 -1.90 -13.23 10.90
N GLY A 138 -2.04 -14.42 10.31
CA GLY A 138 -3.34 -14.89 9.85
C GLY A 138 -4.29 -15.28 10.99
N GLY A 139 -5.52 -15.57 10.60
CA GLY A 139 -6.55 -16.11 11.47
C GLY A 139 -7.42 -15.05 12.10
N THR A 140 -8.12 -15.45 13.16
CA THR A 140 -9.05 -14.61 13.93
C THR A 140 -8.40 -14.02 15.17
N GLY A 141 -7.23 -14.50 15.57
CA GLY A 141 -6.53 -14.10 16.79
C GLY A 141 -7.13 -14.69 18.06
N TYR A 142 -8.09 -15.61 17.92
CA TYR A 142 -8.73 -16.27 19.04
C TYR A 142 -8.87 -17.77 18.77
N GLY A 143 -8.63 -18.59 19.80
CA GLY A 143 -8.78 -20.05 19.73
C GLY A 143 -7.55 -20.75 19.16
N ALA A 144 -7.73 -21.97 18.67
CA ALA A 144 -6.61 -22.87 18.36
C ALA A 144 -5.86 -22.49 17.07
N TYR A 145 -4.54 -22.32 17.20
CA TYR A 145 -3.53 -22.23 16.17
C TYR A 145 -2.75 -23.55 16.12
N ALA A 146 -3.45 -24.64 15.75
CA ALA A 146 -2.98 -26.02 15.93
C ALA A 146 -1.65 -26.36 15.25
N ASN A 147 -1.29 -25.63 14.19
CA ASN A 147 -0.07 -25.86 13.41
C ASN A 147 1.03 -24.81 13.68
N ALA A 148 0.79 -23.85 14.57
CA ALA A 148 1.76 -22.81 14.89
C ALA A 148 2.97 -23.40 15.64
N ASN A 149 4.15 -23.25 15.07
CA ASN A 149 5.39 -23.72 15.66
C ASN A 149 5.91 -22.77 16.76
N SER A 150 7.07 -23.10 17.33
CA SER A 150 7.67 -22.34 18.43
C SER A 150 7.97 -20.87 18.09
N SER A 151 8.12 -20.50 16.81
CA SER A 151 8.32 -19.10 16.41
C SER A 151 7.09 -18.23 16.67
N ILE A 152 5.89 -18.81 16.73
CA ILE A 152 4.63 -18.13 17.04
C ILE A 152 4.15 -18.48 18.44
N SER A 153 3.97 -19.77 18.72
CA SER A 153 3.22 -20.30 19.87
C SER A 153 3.96 -20.24 21.21
N SER A 154 5.26 -19.96 21.21
CA SER A 154 6.06 -19.97 22.45
C SER A 154 7.21 -18.98 22.39
N ASN A 155 7.04 -17.89 21.64
CA ASN A 155 8.06 -16.87 21.47
C ASN A 155 7.53 -15.51 21.95
N GLY A 156 7.75 -15.23 23.24
CA GLY A 156 7.34 -13.98 23.88
C GLY A 156 7.74 -12.72 23.08
N PRO A 157 9.00 -12.60 22.62
CA PRO A 157 9.44 -11.46 21.79
C PRO A 157 8.63 -11.15 20.52
N HIS A 158 7.88 -12.10 19.95
CA HIS A 158 7.03 -11.85 18.79
C HIS A 158 5.59 -11.47 19.14
N ASN A 159 5.17 -11.70 20.38
CA ASN A 159 3.87 -11.28 20.88
C ASN A 159 3.95 -9.83 21.37
N PRO A 160 2.91 -9.02 21.15
CA PRO A 160 1.66 -9.37 20.44
C PRO A 160 1.82 -9.37 18.91
N PHE A 161 0.97 -10.13 18.22
CA PHE A 161 0.76 -10.05 16.76
C PHE A 161 -0.43 -9.16 16.41
N LEU A 162 -0.42 -8.56 15.22
CA LEU A 162 -1.62 -7.96 14.63
C LEU A 162 -2.46 -9.02 13.92
N VAL A 163 -3.79 -8.93 13.99
CA VAL A 163 -4.71 -9.89 13.37
C VAL A 163 -5.92 -9.19 12.75
N GLY A 164 -6.55 -9.85 11.77
CA GLY A 164 -7.59 -9.24 10.96
C GLY A 164 -7.01 -8.14 10.06
N THR A 165 -7.79 -7.09 9.85
CA THR A 165 -7.38 -5.95 9.01
C THR A 165 -6.64 -4.91 9.87
N ALA A 166 -5.34 -4.73 9.61
CA ALA A 166 -4.57 -3.60 10.13
C ALA A 166 -4.78 -2.38 9.22
N SER A 167 -4.90 -1.19 9.81
CA SER A 167 -5.16 0.07 9.11
C SER A 167 -4.09 1.11 9.43
N PHE A 168 -3.66 1.83 8.40
CA PHE A 168 -2.61 2.84 8.47
C PHE A 168 -3.04 4.07 7.69
N THR A 169 -2.77 5.25 8.23
CA THR A 169 -2.94 6.52 7.51
C THR A 169 -1.58 7.17 7.35
N LEU A 170 -1.22 7.45 6.10
CA LEU A 170 0.05 8.01 5.70
C LEU A 170 -0.18 9.43 5.20
N TYR A 171 0.66 10.35 5.64
CA TYR A 171 0.86 11.61 4.95
C TYR A 171 1.88 11.38 3.83
N VAL A 172 1.50 11.66 2.59
CA VAL A 172 2.32 11.46 1.39
C VAL A 172 2.26 12.72 0.53
N PRO A 173 3.24 13.62 0.59
CA PRO A 173 3.21 14.85 -0.19
C PRO A 173 3.02 14.63 -1.69
N GLY A 174 2.12 15.41 -2.30
CA GLY A 174 1.92 15.43 -3.75
C GLY A 174 0.90 14.42 -4.27
N VAL A 175 0.35 13.53 -3.44
CA VAL A 175 -0.74 12.67 -3.88
C VAL A 175 -2.06 13.44 -3.94
N THR A 176 -2.80 13.20 -5.01
CA THR A 176 -4.17 13.67 -5.25
C THR A 176 -5.10 12.50 -5.52
N ALA A 177 -6.40 12.75 -5.64
CA ALA A 177 -7.39 11.72 -5.98
C ALA A 177 -7.09 10.98 -7.31
N ASP A 178 -6.35 11.60 -8.24
CA ASP A 178 -5.96 11.00 -9.52
C ASP A 178 -4.71 10.11 -9.43
N SER A 179 -4.11 9.99 -8.24
CA SER A 179 -2.85 9.27 -8.08
C SER A 179 -3.06 7.76 -8.24
N THR A 180 -2.11 7.12 -8.93
CA THR A 180 -2.15 5.69 -9.20
C THR A 180 -1.11 4.95 -8.39
N PHE A 181 -1.50 3.82 -7.79
CA PHE A 181 -0.60 2.95 -7.05
C PHE A 181 0.04 1.92 -7.99
N SER A 182 1.32 1.62 -7.78
CA SER A 182 2.07 0.64 -8.58
C SER A 182 3.16 -0.03 -7.75
N ASN A 183 3.80 -1.07 -8.33
CA ASN A 183 4.94 -1.77 -7.73
C ASN A 183 4.71 -2.21 -6.28
N VAL A 184 3.51 -2.73 -6.02
CA VAL A 184 3.11 -3.16 -4.69
C VAL A 184 3.74 -4.51 -4.37
N VAL A 185 4.53 -4.57 -3.30
CA VAL A 185 5.26 -5.74 -2.85
C VAL A 185 5.01 -5.94 -1.36
N VAL A 186 4.59 -7.13 -0.98
CA VAL A 186 4.38 -7.53 0.41
C VAL A 186 5.59 -8.35 0.86
N GLN A 187 6.17 -7.99 2.00
CA GLN A 187 7.23 -8.76 2.66
C GLN A 187 6.65 -9.60 3.78
N PHE A 188 7.16 -10.82 3.89
CA PHE A 188 6.81 -11.77 4.93
C PHE A 188 8.03 -12.11 5.80
N GLY A 189 7.78 -12.52 7.04
CA GLY A 189 8.82 -12.98 7.95
C GLY A 189 9.62 -11.87 8.63
N THR A 190 10.77 -12.26 9.18
CA THR A 190 11.55 -11.44 10.12
C THR A 190 12.86 -10.91 9.53
N SER A 191 13.09 -11.12 8.24
CA SER A 191 14.26 -10.60 7.52
C SER A 191 13.85 -9.47 6.59
N ALA A 192 14.41 -8.28 6.80
CA ALA A 192 14.16 -7.16 5.93
C ALA A 192 14.92 -7.33 4.60
N THR A 193 14.18 -7.52 3.52
CA THR A 193 14.70 -7.62 2.16
C THR A 193 13.91 -6.66 1.28
N PRO A 194 14.36 -5.39 1.18
CA PRO A 194 13.67 -4.43 0.33
C PRO A 194 13.68 -4.95 -1.11
N PRO A 195 12.59 -4.72 -1.88
CA PRO A 195 12.55 -5.16 -3.26
C PRO A 195 13.71 -4.53 -4.02
N THR A 196 14.51 -5.36 -4.68
CA THR A 196 15.48 -4.87 -5.66
C THR A 196 14.69 -4.22 -6.78
N GLN A 197 15.04 -2.98 -7.16
CA GLN A 197 14.44 -2.35 -8.33
C GLN A 197 14.64 -3.30 -9.52
N VAL A 198 13.54 -3.84 -10.06
CA VAL A 198 13.59 -4.60 -11.30
C VAL A 198 13.97 -3.59 -12.38
N PRO A 199 15.13 -3.73 -13.05
CA PRO A 199 15.48 -2.86 -14.16
C PRO A 199 14.34 -2.90 -15.18
N GLU A 200 13.88 -1.74 -15.65
CA GLU A 200 12.84 -1.69 -16.67
C GLU A 200 13.25 -2.62 -17.84
N PRO A 201 12.36 -3.52 -18.30
CA PRO A 201 12.69 -4.42 -19.37
C PRO A 201 13.23 -3.61 -20.55
N GLY A 202 14.40 -3.98 -21.07
CA GLY A 202 15.04 -3.36 -22.24
C GLY A 202 14.20 -3.37 -23.54
N SER A 203 12.93 -3.73 -23.46
CA SER A 203 11.92 -3.66 -24.52
C SER A 203 11.80 -2.26 -25.14
N ILE A 204 12.08 -1.17 -24.39
CA ILE A 204 12.15 0.19 -24.96
C ILE A 204 13.36 0.35 -25.90
N ALA A 205 14.49 -0.31 -25.62
CA ALA A 205 15.63 -0.32 -26.54
C ALA A 205 15.35 -1.14 -27.81
N LEU A 206 14.51 -2.18 -27.73
CA LEU A 206 14.13 -2.99 -28.90
C LEU A 206 13.20 -2.23 -29.85
N LEU A 207 12.27 -1.41 -29.33
CA LEU A 207 11.39 -0.55 -30.15
C LEU A 207 12.15 0.57 -30.88
N LEU A 208 13.27 1.06 -30.33
CA LEU A 208 14.13 2.05 -30.99
C LEU A 208 15.01 1.43 -32.07
N SER A 209 15.38 0.15 -31.93
CA SER A 209 16.20 -0.56 -32.91
C SER A 209 15.46 -0.86 -34.23
N THR A 210 14.13 -1.00 -34.21
CA THR A 210 13.32 -1.22 -35.42
C THR A 210 12.96 0.07 -36.15
N ALA A 211 12.98 1.23 -35.48
CA ALA A 211 12.80 2.52 -36.13
C ALA A 211 14.04 2.94 -36.95
N ALA A 212 15.25 2.59 -36.50
CA ALA A 212 16.49 2.91 -37.20
C ALA A 212 16.69 2.15 -38.53
N THR A 213 16.11 0.95 -38.67
CA THR A 213 16.22 0.16 -39.90
C THR A 213 15.23 0.59 -40.98
N ILE A 214 14.08 1.18 -40.63
CA ILE A 214 13.07 1.63 -41.61
C ILE A 214 13.50 2.96 -42.27
N PHE A 215 14.14 3.88 -41.55
CA PHE A 215 14.61 5.15 -42.15
C PHE A 215 15.97 5.05 -42.88
N GLY A 216 16.82 4.07 -42.54
CA GLY A 216 18.09 3.82 -43.25
C GLY A 216 17.94 3.16 -44.62
N GLY A 217 16.80 2.50 -44.89
CA GLY A 217 16.54 1.79 -46.16
C GLY A 217 16.09 2.68 -47.33
N MET A 218 15.70 3.93 -47.08
CA MET A 218 15.06 4.80 -48.09
C MET A 218 16.01 5.81 -48.78
N VAL A 219 17.32 5.77 -48.53
CA VAL A 219 18.28 6.78 -49.06
C VAL A 219 19.18 6.24 -50.19
N ILE A 220 19.17 4.95 -50.54
CA ILE A 220 20.09 4.41 -51.55
C ILE A 220 19.35 3.92 -52.81
N ARG A 221 18.67 4.80 -53.56
CA ARG A 221 18.36 4.56 -54.99
C ARG A 221 18.20 5.86 -55.81
N PHE A 222 19.21 6.73 -55.80
CA PHE A 222 19.42 7.64 -56.93
C PHE A 222 20.91 7.86 -57.16
N ARG A 223 21.50 7.08 -58.06
CA ARG A 223 22.64 7.45 -58.92
C ARG A 223 23.07 6.27 -59.80
N LYS A 224 22.74 6.33 -61.09
CA LYS A 224 23.77 6.37 -62.14
C LYS A 224 23.17 6.80 -63.48
N LEU A 225 23.78 7.85 -64.03
CA LEU A 225 23.69 8.32 -65.40
C LEU A 225 24.51 7.42 -66.32
N SER A 226 23.95 7.13 -67.50
CA SER A 226 24.64 6.97 -68.78
C SER A 226 23.64 7.25 -69.89
#